data_AF-A0A954ICW1-F1
#
_entry.id   AF-A0A954ICW1-F1
#
_cell.length_a   1.000
_cell.length_b   1.000
_cell.length_c   1.000
_cell.angle_alpha   90.00
_cell.angle_beta   90.00
_cell.angle_gamma   90.00
#
_symmetry.space_group_name_H-M   'P 1'
#
loop_
_entity.id
_entity.type
_entity.pdbx_description
1 polymer ?
#
loop_
_entity_poly.entity_id
_entity_poly.type
_entity_poly.pdbx_seq_one_letter_code
_entity_poly.pdbx_strand_id
1 'polypeptide(L)' 'MPDAGIVATVCLLLALFLLALEFFIPSFGMILVCAVILLVVSAWSAWKAWYYANPPFFWAYVVVATGGVPGSIFT' A
#
# COMPACT_ATOMS: atom_id res chain seq x y z
N MET A 1 15.34 -0.83 11.95
CA MET A 1 15.18 0.63 11.93
C MET A 1 13.79 0.96 12.47
N PRO A 2 13.71 1.65 13.62
CA PRO A 2 12.48 1.77 14.40
C PRO A 2 11.30 2.47 13.68
N ASP A 3 11.50 3.14 12.54
CA ASP A 3 10.41 3.85 11.84
C ASP A 3 9.86 3.14 10.58
N ALA A 4 10.46 2.03 10.13
CA ALA A 4 10.06 1.39 8.87
C ALA A 4 8.61 0.84 8.90
N GLY A 5 8.14 0.40 10.07
CA GLY A 5 6.76 -0.07 10.22
C GLY A 5 5.72 1.07 10.15
N ILE A 6 6.10 2.26 10.63
CA ILE A 6 5.25 3.46 10.52
C ILE A 6 5.18 3.89 9.05
N VAL A 7 6.33 3.96 8.37
CA VAL A 7 6.39 4.28 6.93
C VAL A 7 5.56 3.28 6.12
N ALA A 8 5.68 1.98 6.40
CA ALA A 8 4.88 0.95 5.74
C ALA A 8 3.38 1.21 5.88
N THR A 9 2.91 1.50 7.10
CA THR A 9 1.50 1.73 7.41
C THR A 9 0.98 3.03 6.79
N VAL A 10 1.72 4.14 6.92
CA VAL A 10 1.30 5.44 6.39
C VAL A 10 1.25 5.41 4.86
N CYS A 11 2.27 4.85 4.21
CA CYS A 11 2.27 4.70 2.75
C CYS A 11 1.13 3.80 2.26
N LEU A 12 0.80 2.73 2.99
CA LEU A 12 -0.33 1.86 2.66
C LEU A 12 -1.65 2.63 2.70
N LEU A 13 -1.92 3.33 3.80
CA LEU A 13 -3.17 4.10 3.97
C LEU A 13 -3.32 5.19 2.91
N LEU A 14 -2.24 5.93 2.63
CA LEU A 14 -2.24 6.94 1.58
C LEU A 14 -2.45 6.33 0.20
N ALA A 15 -1.82 5.19 -0.09
CA ALA A 15 -2.02 4.53 -1.38
C ALA A 15 -3.46 4.06 -1.58
N LEU A 16 -4.07 3.42 -0.56
CA LEU A 16 -5.46 2.98 -0.62
C LEU A 16 -6.43 4.17 -0.75
N PHE A 17 -6.14 5.27 -0.06
CA PHE A 17 -6.90 6.51 -0.20
C PHE A 17 -6.80 7.08 -1.62
N LEU A 18 -5.60 7.13 -2.21
CA LEU A 18 -5.42 7.60 -3.58
C LEU A 18 -6.09 6.69 -4.61
N LEU A 19 -6.05 5.37 -4.41
CA LEU A 19 -6.81 4.42 -5.26
C LEU A 19 -8.31 4.69 -5.18
N ALA A 20 -8.85 4.92 -3.98
CA ALA A 20 -10.25 5.28 -3.82
C ALA A 20 -10.56 6.64 -4.48
N LEU A 21 -9.66 7.61 -4.35
CA LEU A 21 -9.80 8.97 -4.91
C LEU A 21 -9.84 8.97 -6.44
N GLU A 22 -9.08 8.08 -7.09
CA GLU A 22 -9.04 7.93 -8.56
C GLU A 22 -10.43 7.57 -9.14
N PHE A 23 -11.30 6.91 -8.39
CA PHE A 23 -12.68 6.65 -8.84
C PHE A 23 -13.56 7.90 -8.90
N PHE A 24 -13.26 8.91 -8.09
CA PHE A 24 -14.05 10.14 -7.99
C PHE A 24 -13.49 11.26 -8.85
N ILE A 25 -12.16 11.29 -9.04
CA ILE A 25 -11.47 12.35 -9.78
C ILE A 25 -10.89 11.77 -11.05
N PRO A 26 -11.39 12.15 -12.24
CA PRO A 26 -10.82 11.68 -13.50
C PRO A 26 -9.42 12.29 -13.70
N SER A 27 -8.39 11.57 -13.26
CA SER A 27 -6.99 12.02 -13.33
C SER A 27 -6.21 11.44 -14.51
N PHE A 28 -6.87 10.66 -15.37
CA PHE A 28 -6.24 9.91 -16.48
C PHE A 28 -5.09 9.00 -16.00
N GLY A 29 -5.20 8.43 -14.80
CA GLY A 29 -4.20 7.49 -14.27
C GLY A 29 -3.03 8.15 -13.53
N MET A 30 -2.97 9.48 -13.38
CA MET A 30 -1.88 10.12 -12.64
C MET A 30 -1.91 9.79 -11.15
N ILE A 31 -3.10 9.76 -10.54
CA ILE A 31 -3.26 9.37 -9.12
C ILE A 31 -2.96 7.88 -8.96
N LEU A 32 -3.33 7.05 -9.94
CA LEU A 32 -2.98 5.62 -9.95
C LEU A 32 -1.46 5.42 -9.90
N VAL A 33 -0.69 6.16 -10.69
CA VAL A 33 0.79 6.10 -10.67
C VAL A 33 1.33 6.47 -9.29
N CYS A 34 0.84 7.55 -8.68
CA CYS A 34 1.24 7.95 -7.32
C CYS A 34 0.90 6.88 -6.28
N ALA A 35 -0.28 6.26 -6.38
CA ALA A 35 -0.71 5.20 -5.49
C ALA A 35 0.17 3.95 -5.62
N VAL A 36 0.54 3.56 -6.85
CA VAL A 36 1.45 2.43 -7.10
C VAL A 36 2.82 2.67 -6.49
N ILE A 37 3.39 3.87 -6.65
CA ILE A 37 4.68 4.22 -6.04
C ILE A 37 4.61 4.08 -4.52
N LEU A 38 3.54 4.58 -3.89
CA LEU A 38 3.33 4.45 -2.44
C LEU A 38 3.16 3.00 -2.00
N LEU A 39 2.47 2.14 -2.77
CA LEU A 39 2.38 0.71 -2.49
C LEU A 39 3.75 0.03 -2.53
N VAL A 40 4.59 0.36 -3.51
CA VAL A 40 5.95 -0.21 -3.62
C VAL A 40 6.80 0.21 -2.42
N VAL A 41 6.77 1.49 -2.04
CA VAL A 41 7.50 2.00 -0.86
C VAL A 41 6.97 1.38 0.44
N SER A 42 5.65 1.20 0.53
CA SER A 42 5.00 0.53 1.66
C SER A 42 5.47 -0.92 1.77
N ALA A 43 5.46 -1.68 0.68
CA ALA A 43 5.83 -3.09 0.65
C ALA A 43 7.30 -3.30 1.00
N TRP A 44 8.17 -2.44 0.46
CA TRP A 44 9.60 -2.44 0.79
C TRP A 44 9.85 -2.18 2.29
N SER A 45 9.11 -1.23 2.86
CA SER A 45 9.23 -0.87 4.28
C SER A 45 8.67 -1.98 5.18
N ALA A 46 7.54 -2.59 4.80
CA ALA A 46 6.92 -3.71 5.49
C ALA A 46 7.83 -4.95 5.51
N TRP A 47 8.51 -5.23 4.39
CA TRP A 47 9.51 -6.30 4.33
C TRP A 47 10.60 -6.07 5.36
N LYS A 48 11.22 -4.89 5.35
CA LYS A 48 12.32 -4.57 6.28
C LYS A 48 11.87 -4.50 7.75
N ALA A 49 10.60 -4.18 8.01
CA ALA A 49 10.07 -4.04 9.36
C ALA A 49 9.61 -5.37 9.97
N TRP A 50 8.93 -6.22 9.21
CA TRP A 50 8.14 -7.32 9.79
C TRP A 50 8.47 -8.70 9.23
N TYR A 51 9.12 -8.82 8.07
CA TYR A 51 9.36 -10.13 7.44
C TYR A 51 10.13 -11.10 8.34
N TYR A 52 11.20 -10.64 8.99
CA TYR A 52 12.00 -11.44 9.92
C TYR A 52 11.66 -11.21 11.39
N ALA A 53 11.11 -10.05 11.74
CA ALA A 53 10.85 -9.68 13.13
C ALA A 53 9.49 -10.17 13.63
N ASN A 54 8.45 -10.11 12.79
CA ASN A 54 7.07 -10.47 13.14
C ASN A 54 6.31 -11.01 11.91
N PRO A 55 6.59 -12.26 11.48
CA PRO A 55 6.04 -12.82 10.26
C PRO A 55 4.50 -12.83 10.18
N PRO A 56 3.72 -13.09 11.26
CA PRO A 56 2.26 -13.02 11.19
C PRO A 56 1.76 -11.62 10.83
N PHE A 57 2.44 -10.58 11.33
CA PHE A 57 2.07 -9.19 11.06
C PHE A 57 2.38 -8.80 9.61
N PHE A 58 3.48 -9.32 9.04
CA PHE A 58 3.80 -9.16 7.62
C PHE A 58 2.71 -9.79 6.72
N TRP A 59 2.24 -11.00 7.05
CA TRP A 59 1.18 -11.64 6.26
C TRP A 59 -0.16 -10.92 6.39
N ALA A 60 -0.50 -10.40 7.58
CA ALA A 60 -1.67 -9.54 7.76
C ALA A 60 -1.59 -8.28 6.88
N TYR A 61 -0.42 -7.65 6.83
CA TYR A 61 -0.15 -6.52 5.93
C TYR A 61 -0.39 -6.90 4.46
N VAL A 62 0.10 -8.06 3.99
CA VAL A 62 -0.11 -8.52 2.61
C VAL A 62 -1.59 -8.72 2.30
N VAL A 63 -2.37 -9.29 3.23
CA VAL A 63 -3.82 -9.46 3.06
C VAL A 63 -4.53 -8.11 2.94
N VAL A 64 -4.16 -7.11 3.75
CA VAL A 64 -4.75 -5.76 3.66
C VAL A 64 -4.33 -5.06 2.37
N ALA A 65 -3.06 -5.16 1.98
CA ALA A 65 -2.55 -4.55 0.76
C ALA A 65 -3.20 -5.13 -0.49
N THR A 66 -3.42 -6.44 -0.54
CA THR A 66 -4.05 -7.13 -1.69
C THR A 66 -5.56 -7.00 -1.68
N GLY A 67 -6.21 -7.12 -0.52
CA GLY A 67 -7.67 -6.97 -0.39
C GLY A 67 -8.16 -5.53 -0.48
N GLY A 68 -7.31 -4.56 -0.14
CA GLY A 68 -7.63 -3.14 -0.23
C GLY A 68 -7.55 -2.57 -1.65
N VAL A 69 -6.87 -3.25 -2.58
CA VAL A 69 -6.81 -2.85 -4.00
C VAL A 69 -8.11 -3.31 -4.68
N PRO A 70 -8.99 -2.39 -5.11
CA PRO A 70 -10.25 -2.78 -5.72
C PRO A 70 -10.03 -3.54 -7.04
N GLY A 71 -10.74 -4.65 -7.20
CA GLY A 71 -10.62 -5.55 -8.35
C GLY A 71 -10.88 -4.88 -9.70
N SER A 72 -11.61 -3.77 -9.72
CA SER A 72 -11.89 -2.95 -10.90
C SER A 72 -10.66 -2.29 -11.51
N ILE A 73 -9.49 -2.33 -10.85
CA ILE A 73 -8.22 -1.88 -11.43
C ILE A 73 -7.63 -2.94 -12.38
N PHE A 74 -8.07 -4.21 -12.28
CA PHE A 74 -7.57 -5.33 -13.09
C PHE A 74 -8.46 -5.67 -14.30
N THR A 75 -9.60 -4.99 -14.47
CA THR A 75 -10.56 -5.16 -15.58
C THR A 75 -10.39 -4.06 -16.61
#